data_AF-A0A3D0H3W3-F1
#
_entry.id   AF-A0A3D0H3W3-F1
#
_cell.length_a   1.000
_cell.length_b   1.000
_cell.length_c   1.000
_cell.angle_alpha   90.00
_cell.angle_beta   90.00
_cell.angle_gamma   90.00
#
_symmetry.space_group_name_H-M   'P 1'
#
loop_
_entity.id
_entity.type
_entity.pdbx_description
1 polymer ?
#
loop_
_entity_poly.entity_id
_entity_poly.type
_entity_poly.pdbx_seq_one_letter_code
_entity_poly.pdbx_strand_id
1 'polypeptide(L)'
;MVLREKDGAEVRELLKEHTVLEHRQVRLPDGEVLVRILLDAEKSEAVLDLLEKQYTSGEGNRVVILPVEATLPRNEPEPDTTPEQPPPEEKSPERISREELYEDIKDAARCTRVYLVMGVLSTVVAAIGLYYNSVAIIIGAMVIAPLLGPNMALALGTTLGDLSLLRR
;
A
#
# COMPACT_ATOMS: atom_id res chain seq x y z
N MET A 1 6.36 13.89 6.41
CA MET A 1 6.54 14.87 5.32
C MET A 1 7.47 15.98 5.80
N VAL A 2 8.35 16.49 4.92
CA VAL A 2 9.17 17.68 5.21
C VAL A 2 8.60 18.87 4.44
N LEU A 3 8.43 20.00 5.15
CA LEU A 3 7.78 21.23 4.69
C LEU A 3 8.60 22.46 5.14
N ARG A 4 8.33 23.63 4.57
CA ARG A 4 8.88 24.89 5.08
C ARG A 4 8.15 25.31 6.36
N GLU A 5 8.83 26.04 7.24
CA GLU A 5 8.27 26.43 8.56
C GLU A 5 6.96 27.22 8.48
N LYS A 6 6.72 27.96 7.40
CA LYS A 6 5.46 28.70 7.16
C LYS A 6 4.25 27.80 6.96
N ASP A 7 4.47 26.63 6.36
CA ASP A 7 3.41 25.73 5.92
C ASP A 7 3.05 24.69 7.01
N GLY A 8 3.96 24.47 7.97
CA GLY A 8 3.74 23.52 9.06
C GLY A 8 2.55 23.87 9.96
N ALA A 9 2.23 25.15 10.16
CA ALA A 9 1.09 25.57 10.98
C ALA A 9 -0.25 25.29 10.30
N GLU A 10 -0.30 25.40 8.97
CA GLU A 10 -1.50 25.24 8.14
C GLU A 10 -1.90 23.77 8.05
N VAL A 11 -0.93 22.85 7.97
CA VAL A 11 -1.18 21.40 8.01
C VAL A 11 -1.93 20.96 9.28
N ARG A 12 -1.64 21.58 10.42
CA ARG A 12 -2.35 21.27 11.68
C ARG A 12 -3.81 21.69 11.62
N GLU A 13 -4.14 22.76 10.88
CA GLU A 13 -5.51 23.23 10.74
C GLU A 13 -6.30 22.33 9.79
N LEU A 14 -5.70 21.93 8.68
CA LEU A 14 -6.29 20.99 7.71
C LEU A 14 -6.56 19.60 8.31
N LEU A 15 -5.69 19.14 9.22
CA LEU A 15 -5.83 17.84 9.88
C LEU A 15 -6.91 17.81 10.97
N LYS A 16 -7.45 18.95 11.42
CA LYS A 16 -8.51 18.96 12.45
C LYS A 16 -9.83 18.36 11.97
N GLU A 17 -10.07 18.39 10.67
CA GLU A 17 -11.30 17.85 10.06
C GLU A 17 -11.28 16.32 9.93
N HIS A 18 -10.12 15.68 10.15
CA HIS A 18 -9.94 14.23 10.04
C HIS A 18 -9.51 13.64 11.39
N THR A 19 -9.98 12.42 11.69
CA THR A 19 -9.54 11.71 12.91
C THR A 19 -8.12 11.23 12.73
N VAL A 20 -7.16 11.99 13.26
CA VAL A 20 -5.74 11.65 13.29
C VAL A 20 -5.41 11.05 14.65
N LEU A 21 -4.73 9.90 14.66
CA LEU A 21 -4.31 9.24 15.91
C LEU A 21 -3.22 10.05 16.63
N GLU A 22 -2.23 10.51 15.88
CA GLU A 22 -1.17 11.35 16.42
C GLU A 22 -0.62 12.31 15.35
N HIS A 23 -0.33 13.54 15.75
CA HIS A 23 0.35 14.52 14.89
C HIS A 23 1.49 15.18 15.66
N ARG A 24 2.71 15.08 15.12
CA ARG A 24 3.91 15.70 15.68
C ARG A 24 4.65 16.53 14.64
N GLN A 25 5.23 17.63 15.11
CA GLN A 25 6.08 18.50 14.29
C GLN A 25 7.44 18.62 14.95
N VAL A 26 8.49 18.43 14.16
CA VAL A 26 9.89 18.61 14.58
C VAL A 26 10.50 19.68 13.68
N ARG A 27 11.00 20.77 14.28
CA ARG A 27 11.73 21.80 13.53
C ARG A 27 13.15 21.30 13.23
N LEU A 28 13.58 21.42 11.98
CA LEU A 28 14.93 21.11 11.55
C LEU A 28 15.82 22.35 11.64
N PRO A 29 17.15 22.18 11.76
CA PRO A 29 18.11 23.28 11.82
C PRO A 29 18.08 24.22 10.62
N ASP A 30 17.66 23.72 9.46
CA ASP A 30 17.70 24.43 8.18
C ASP A 30 16.44 25.30 7.90
N GLY A 31 15.54 25.45 8.87
CA GLY A 31 14.27 26.19 8.71
C GLY A 31 13.14 25.37 8.07
N GLU A 32 13.33 24.05 8.00
CA GLU A 32 12.31 23.08 7.58
C GLU A 32 11.59 22.47 8.80
N VAL A 33 10.42 21.88 8.55
CA VAL A 33 9.59 21.22 9.56
C VAL A 33 9.25 19.81 9.07
N LEU A 34 9.62 18.81 9.87
CA LEU A 34 9.18 17.44 9.71
C LEU A 34 7.84 17.26 10.41
N VAL A 35 6.81 17.02 9.61
CA VAL A 35 5.47 16.65 10.08
C VAL A 35 5.32 15.14 10.03
N ARG A 36 5.02 14.52 11.17
CA ARG A 36 4.68 13.10 11.31
C ARG A 36 3.20 13.00 11.66
N ILE A 37 2.47 12.23 10.87
CA ILE A 37 1.04 12.02 11.02
C ILE A 37 0.86 10.51 11.16
N LEU A 38 0.20 10.08 12.23
CA LEU A 38 -0.27 8.72 12.43
C LEU A 38 -1.78 8.74 12.25
N LEU A 39 -2.26 7.93 11.33
CA LEU A 39 -3.65 7.90 10.91
C LEU A 39 -4.06 6.46 10.65
N ASP A 40 -5.36 6.22 10.67
CA ASP A 40 -5.94 4.94 10.25
C ASP A 40 -5.78 4.77 8.73
N ALA A 41 -5.56 3.54 8.27
CA ALA A 41 -5.39 3.20 6.86
C ALA A 41 -6.60 3.68 6.02
N GLU A 42 -7.80 3.60 6.58
CA GLU A 42 -9.03 4.05 5.92
C GLU A 42 -9.04 5.55 5.58
N LYS A 43 -8.30 6.36 6.35
CA LYS A 43 -8.25 7.83 6.19
C LYS A 43 -7.01 8.30 5.42
N SER A 44 -6.13 7.37 5.03
CA SER A 44 -4.86 7.69 4.36
C SER A 44 -5.06 8.38 3.02
N GLU A 45 -5.92 7.83 2.18
CA GLU A 45 -6.22 8.36 0.84
C GLU A 45 -6.72 9.81 0.90
N ALA A 46 -7.68 10.11 1.78
CA ALA A 46 -8.24 11.46 1.93
C ALA A 46 -7.19 12.49 2.39
N VAL A 47 -6.35 12.10 3.34
CA VAL A 47 -5.28 13.00 3.85
C VAL A 47 -4.20 13.20 2.78
N LEU A 48 -3.82 12.15 2.05
CA LEU A 48 -2.83 12.23 0.98
C LEU A 48 -3.31 13.11 -0.17
N ASP A 49 -4.57 12.97 -0.60
CA ASP A 49 -5.18 13.82 -1.65
C ASP A 49 -5.15 15.31 -1.27
N LEU A 50 -5.40 15.63 0.01
CA LEU A 50 -5.34 17.00 0.52
C LEU A 50 -3.91 17.54 0.52
N LEU A 51 -2.96 16.74 0.99
CA LEU A 51 -1.55 17.11 1.01
C LEU A 51 -0.99 17.28 -0.40
N GLU A 52 -1.42 16.44 -1.34
CA GLU A 52 -1.00 16.52 -2.74
C GLU A 52 -1.45 17.83 -3.39
N LYS A 53 -2.75 18.17 -3.25
CA LYS A 53 -3.33 19.40 -3.80
C LYS A 53 -2.64 20.66 -3.29
N GLN A 54 -2.37 20.71 -1.99
CA GLN A 54 -1.89 21.93 -1.33
C GLN A 54 -0.36 22.09 -1.39
N TYR A 55 0.40 20.99 -1.25
CA TYR A 55 1.83 21.08 -0.93
C TYR A 55 2.77 20.43 -1.96
N THR A 56 2.27 19.62 -2.89
CA THR A 56 3.12 19.01 -3.94
C THR A 56 3.44 19.99 -5.09
N SER A 57 2.82 21.17 -5.12
CA SER A 57 3.09 22.22 -6.12
C SER A 57 4.38 23.03 -5.88
N GLY A 58 5.04 22.88 -4.72
CA GLY A 58 6.26 23.62 -4.36
C GLY A 58 7.55 22.78 -4.46
N GLU A 59 8.63 23.39 -4.96
CA GLU A 59 9.97 22.75 -4.98
C GLU A 59 10.47 22.45 -3.56
N GLY A 60 10.75 21.17 -3.28
CA GLY A 60 11.42 20.71 -2.05
C GLY A 60 10.56 19.93 -1.06
N ASN A 61 9.24 19.82 -1.27
CA ASN A 61 8.36 19.11 -0.35
C ASN A 61 8.34 17.61 -0.66
N ARG A 62 8.58 16.76 0.36
CA ARG A 62 8.53 15.30 0.20
C ARG A 62 7.63 14.64 1.24
N VAL A 63 6.64 13.91 0.75
CA VAL A 63 5.81 13.00 1.54
C VAL A 63 6.45 11.61 1.52
N VAL A 64 6.48 10.95 2.67
CA VAL A 64 6.96 9.56 2.80
C VAL A 64 5.89 8.84 3.60
N ILE A 65 5.39 7.74 3.04
CA ILE A 65 4.38 6.88 3.64
C ILE A 65 5.11 5.65 4.19
N LEU A 66 4.78 5.25 5.42
CA LEU A 66 5.39 4.11 6.09
C LEU A 66 4.26 3.33 6.81
N PRO A 67 4.06 2.05 6.49
CA PRO A 67 3.11 1.22 7.22
C PRO A 67 3.61 1.05 8.66
N VAL A 68 2.70 1.22 9.62
CA VAL A 68 3.02 1.12 11.05
C VAL A 68 2.63 -0.27 11.54
N GLU A 69 3.62 -1.14 11.76
CA GLU A 69 3.39 -2.54 12.18
C GLU A 69 2.79 -2.65 13.59
N ALA A 70 3.09 -1.69 14.48
CA ALA A 70 2.56 -1.65 15.83
C ALA A 70 2.63 -0.24 16.43
N THR A 71 1.65 0.09 17.27
CA THR A 71 1.62 1.31 18.07
C THR A 71 1.45 0.97 19.56
N LEU A 72 2.13 1.73 20.42
CA LEU A 72 1.95 1.70 21.86
C LEU A 72 1.76 3.14 22.36
N PRO A 73 0.69 3.46 23.11
CA PRO A 73 -0.41 2.56 23.50
C PRO A 73 -1.21 2.07 22.29
N ARG A 74 -1.76 0.86 22.38
CA ARG A 74 -2.62 0.33 21.32
C ARG A 74 -3.88 1.20 21.27
N ASN A 75 -4.29 1.60 20.07
CA ASN A 75 -5.60 2.19 19.88
C ASN A 75 -6.63 1.06 20.05
N GLU A 76 -7.33 1.03 21.17
CA GLU A 76 -8.48 0.14 21.32
C GLU A 76 -9.60 0.72 20.45
N PRO A 77 -10.22 -0.07 19.54
CA PRO A 77 -11.45 0.38 18.91
C PRO A 77 -12.43 0.72 20.03
N GLU A 78 -13.09 1.89 19.94
CA GLU A 78 -14.03 2.33 20.96
C GLU A 78 -14.98 1.16 21.28
N PRO A 79 -15.09 0.73 22.56
CA PRO A 79 -15.99 -0.35 22.89
C PRO A 79 -17.41 0.12 22.56
N ASP A 80 -18.08 -0.63 21.68
CA ASP A 80 -19.50 -0.45 21.37
C ASP A 80 -20.31 -0.47 22.68
N THR A 81 -20.54 0.69 23.28
CA THR A 81 -21.44 0.83 24.42
C THR A 81 -22.89 0.81 23.92
N THR A 82 -23.31 -0.31 23.35
CA THR A 82 -24.72 -0.68 23.23
C THR A 82 -24.85 -2.18 23.47
N PRO A 83 -25.36 -2.61 24.64
CA PRO A 83 -25.62 -4.01 24.89
C PRO A 83 -26.92 -4.42 24.18
N GLU A 84 -26.83 -4.82 22.90
CA GLU A 84 -27.65 -5.84 22.21
C GLU A 84 -27.53 -5.72 20.66
N GLN A 85 -27.08 -6.82 20.03
CA GLN A 85 -27.06 -7.19 18.58
C GLN A 85 -25.98 -6.62 17.63
N PRO A 86 -25.61 -7.33 16.53
CA PRO A 86 -25.56 -8.77 16.22
C PRO A 86 -24.08 -9.19 15.88
N PRO A 87 -23.74 -10.30 15.18
CA PRO A 87 -22.36 -10.83 15.11
C PRO A 87 -21.40 -9.83 14.45
N PRO A 88 -20.07 -9.96 14.67
CA PRO A 88 -19.11 -8.91 14.36
C PRO A 88 -19.26 -8.50 12.91
N GLU A 89 -19.57 -7.23 12.67
CA GLU A 89 -19.50 -6.66 11.33
C GLU A 89 -18.13 -7.03 10.75
N GLU A 90 -18.17 -7.61 9.56
CA GLU A 90 -16.98 -7.95 8.80
C GLU A 90 -16.07 -6.72 8.82
N LYS A 91 -14.91 -6.85 9.46
CA LYS A 91 -13.86 -5.81 9.44
C LYS A 91 -13.80 -5.29 8.02
N SER A 92 -14.08 -4.00 7.84
CA SER A 92 -13.90 -3.31 6.57
C SER A 92 -12.56 -3.77 6.00
N PRO A 93 -12.52 -4.23 4.73
CA PRO A 93 -11.27 -4.67 4.15
C PRO A 93 -10.26 -3.55 4.34
N GLU A 94 -9.14 -3.88 4.99
CA GLU A 94 -8.07 -2.95 5.30
C GLU A 94 -7.75 -2.16 4.03
N ARG A 95 -8.15 -0.89 4.01
CA ARG A 95 -8.07 -0.06 2.80
C ARG A 95 -6.62 0.33 2.59
N ILE A 96 -5.99 -0.27 1.58
CA ILE A 96 -4.64 0.09 1.14
C ILE A 96 -4.74 1.35 0.27
N SER A 97 -3.84 2.32 0.49
CA SER A 97 -3.79 3.54 -0.33
C SER A 97 -3.39 3.22 -1.77
N ARG A 98 -3.81 4.04 -2.73
CA ARG A 98 -3.49 3.86 -4.15
C ARG A 98 -1.98 3.92 -4.40
N GLU A 99 -1.29 4.79 -3.67
CA GLU A 99 0.16 5.00 -3.75
C GLU A 99 0.92 3.79 -3.19
N GLU A 100 0.47 3.24 -2.06
CA GLU A 100 1.03 2.02 -1.48
C GLU A 100 0.82 0.82 -2.40
N LEU A 101 -0.42 0.63 -2.89
CA LEU A 101 -0.77 -0.43 -3.83
C LEU A 101 0.06 -0.34 -5.12
N TYR A 102 0.29 0.88 -5.62
CA TYR A 102 1.09 1.11 -6.82
C TYR A 102 2.56 0.72 -6.60
N GLU A 103 3.19 1.14 -5.49
CA GLU A 103 4.58 0.78 -5.21
C GLU A 103 4.75 -0.73 -4.94
N ASP A 104 3.83 -1.36 -4.22
CA ASP A 104 3.84 -2.82 -3.97
C ASP A 104 3.75 -3.60 -5.28
N ILE A 105 2.80 -3.23 -6.15
CA ILE A 105 2.62 -3.88 -7.45
C ILE A 105 3.80 -3.61 -8.37
N LYS A 106 4.36 -2.40 -8.35
CA LYS A 106 5.51 -2.01 -9.18
C LYS A 106 6.75 -2.86 -8.92
N ASP A 107 7.00 -3.28 -7.68
CA ASP A 107 8.10 -4.20 -7.37
C ASP A 107 7.76 -5.64 -7.75
N ALA A 108 6.52 -6.07 -7.56
CA ALA A 108 6.03 -7.38 -7.99
C ALA A 108 5.90 -7.54 -9.52
N ALA A 109 5.82 -6.43 -10.26
CA ALA A 109 5.64 -6.36 -11.71
C ALA A 109 6.87 -6.80 -12.50
N ARG A 110 8.07 -6.80 -11.89
CA ARG A 110 9.33 -6.98 -12.63
C ARG A 110 9.39 -8.35 -13.28
N CYS A 111 9.26 -8.41 -14.60
CA CYS A 111 9.37 -9.64 -15.36
C CYS A 111 10.84 -10.03 -15.51
N THR A 112 11.39 -10.65 -14.46
CA THR A 112 12.79 -11.07 -14.44
C THR A 112 12.99 -12.38 -15.20
N ARG A 113 14.24 -12.65 -15.61
CA ARG A 113 14.62 -13.96 -16.19
C ARG A 113 14.27 -15.13 -15.27
N VAL A 114 14.26 -14.92 -13.95
CA VAL A 114 13.88 -15.94 -12.97
C VAL A 114 12.42 -16.35 -13.16
N TYR A 115 11.50 -15.39 -13.36
CA TYR A 115 10.09 -15.70 -13.65
C TYR A 115 9.93 -16.51 -14.93
N LEU A 116 10.65 -16.16 -15.99
CA LEU A 116 10.61 -16.92 -17.25
C LEU A 116 11.14 -18.35 -17.08
N VAL A 117 12.25 -18.52 -16.35
CA VAL A 117 12.81 -19.84 -16.06
C VAL A 117 11.86 -20.64 -15.18
N MET A 118 11.29 -20.05 -14.13
CA MET A 118 10.28 -20.68 -13.28
C MET A 118 9.04 -21.09 -14.08
N GLY A 119 8.58 -20.27 -15.02
CA GLY A 119 7.46 -20.58 -15.91
C GLY A 119 7.75 -21.77 -16.83
N VAL A 120 8.94 -21.82 -17.43
CA VAL A 120 9.38 -22.96 -18.25
C VAL A 120 9.48 -24.23 -17.39
N LEU A 121 10.12 -24.15 -16.22
CA LEU A 121 10.23 -25.29 -15.29
C LEU A 121 8.86 -25.78 -14.81
N SER A 122 7.95 -24.86 -14.46
CA SER A 122 6.58 -25.17 -14.08
C SER A 122 5.84 -25.90 -15.20
N THR A 123 6.02 -25.47 -16.46
CA THR A 123 5.40 -26.13 -17.63
C THR A 123 5.92 -27.56 -17.80
N VAL A 124 7.23 -27.79 -17.62
CA VAL A 124 7.81 -29.14 -17.67
C VAL A 124 7.25 -30.01 -16.55
N VAL A 125 7.19 -29.50 -15.31
CA VAL A 125 6.62 -30.24 -14.17
C VAL A 125 5.14 -30.54 -14.38
N ALA A 126 4.37 -29.59 -14.91
CA ALA A 126 2.97 -29.78 -15.25
C ALA A 126 2.78 -30.86 -16.32
N ALA A 127 3.62 -30.88 -17.36
CA ALA A 127 3.59 -31.90 -18.40
C ALA A 127 3.90 -33.31 -17.84
N ILE A 128 4.86 -33.41 -16.91
CA ILE A 128 5.14 -34.64 -16.17
C ILE A 128 3.94 -35.04 -15.32
N GLY A 129 3.33 -34.11 -14.59
CA GLY A 129 2.15 -34.36 -13.79
C GLY A 129 0.96 -34.88 -14.61
N LEU A 130 0.77 -34.34 -15.82
CA LEU A 130 -0.24 -34.81 -16.75
C LEU A 130 0.08 -36.21 -17.30
N TYR A 131 1.35 -36.48 -17.65
CA TYR A 131 1.78 -37.79 -18.13
C TYR A 131 1.56 -38.91 -17.10
N TYR A 132 1.85 -38.63 -15.82
CA TYR A 132 1.62 -39.56 -14.72
C TYR A 132 0.19 -39.51 -14.15
N ASN A 133 -0.71 -38.70 -14.72
CA ASN A 133 -2.06 -38.47 -14.23
C ASN A 133 -2.11 -38.17 -12.72
N SER A 134 -1.18 -37.34 -12.24
CA SER A 134 -1.01 -37.02 -10.82
C SER A 134 -1.37 -35.57 -10.52
N VAL A 135 -2.54 -35.40 -9.88
CA VAL A 135 -3.03 -34.08 -9.43
C VAL A 135 -2.05 -33.42 -8.47
N ALA A 136 -1.37 -34.21 -7.61
CA ALA A 136 -0.40 -33.67 -6.66
C ALA A 136 0.78 -32.97 -7.37
N ILE A 137 1.29 -33.54 -8.46
CA ILE A 137 2.39 -32.94 -9.24
C ILE A 137 1.90 -31.69 -9.97
N ILE A 138 0.66 -31.71 -10.49
CA ILE A 138 0.05 -30.57 -11.17
C ILE A 138 -0.14 -29.39 -10.21
N ILE A 139 -0.64 -29.65 -8.99
CA ILE A 139 -0.76 -28.61 -7.95
C ILE A 139 0.63 -28.09 -7.55
N GLY A 140 1.62 -28.98 -7.43
CA GLY A 140 3.01 -28.59 -7.19
C GLY A 140 3.54 -27.63 -8.24
N ALA A 141 3.22 -27.82 -9.52
CA ALA A 141 3.62 -26.93 -10.61
C ALA A 141 3.06 -25.50 -10.46
N MET A 142 1.83 -25.34 -9.95
CA MET A 142 1.20 -24.04 -9.70
C MET A 142 1.95 -23.21 -8.65
N VAL A 143 2.58 -23.86 -7.67
CA VAL A 143 3.34 -23.18 -6.60
C VAL A 143 4.70 -22.67 -7.09
N ILE A 144 5.27 -23.27 -8.14
CA ILE A 144 6.64 -22.97 -8.62
C ILE A 144 6.74 -21.58 -9.28
N ALA A 145 5.72 -21.16 -10.03
CA ALA A 145 5.73 -19.90 -10.77
C ALA A 145 4.65 -18.95 -10.23
N PRO A 146 4.98 -18.07 -9.27
CA PRO A 146 4.01 -17.14 -8.70
C PRO A 146 3.68 -16.02 -9.69
N LEU A 147 2.76 -16.29 -10.63
CA LEU A 147 2.31 -15.35 -11.67
C LEU A 147 1.40 -14.23 -11.13
N LEU A 148 1.16 -14.17 -9.83
CA LEU A 148 0.26 -13.21 -9.20
C LEU A 148 0.78 -11.78 -9.37
N GLY A 149 2.08 -11.54 -9.19
CA GLY A 149 2.71 -10.22 -9.36
C GLY A 149 2.53 -9.65 -10.77
N PRO A 150 3.02 -10.33 -11.83
CA PRO A 150 2.85 -9.88 -13.22
C PRO A 150 1.39 -9.69 -13.64
N ASN A 151 0.49 -10.56 -13.20
CA ASN A 151 -0.93 -10.44 -13.53
C ASN A 151 -1.59 -9.22 -12.85
N MET A 152 -1.27 -8.97 -11.58
CA MET A 152 -1.75 -7.79 -10.86
C MET A 152 -1.19 -6.49 -11.45
N ALA A 153 0.09 -6.48 -11.83
CA ALA A 153 0.71 -5.35 -12.51
C ALA A 153 0.06 -5.04 -13.87
N LEU A 154 -0.27 -6.08 -14.63
CA LEU A 154 -0.94 -5.92 -15.91
C LEU A 154 -2.37 -5.39 -15.74
N ALA A 155 -3.09 -5.87 -14.74
CA ALA A 155 -4.42 -5.37 -14.39
C ALA A 155 -4.36 -3.89 -13.96
N LEU A 156 -3.49 -3.54 -13.01
CA LEU A 156 -3.33 -2.16 -12.52
C LEU A 156 -2.82 -1.21 -13.60
N GLY A 157 -1.83 -1.63 -14.39
CA GLY A 157 -1.30 -0.83 -15.50
C GLY A 157 -2.36 -0.57 -16.57
N THR A 158 -3.24 -1.53 -16.82
CA THR A 158 -4.37 -1.36 -17.76
C THR A 158 -5.43 -0.41 -17.22
N THR A 159 -5.76 -0.49 -15.93
CA THR A 159 -6.78 0.39 -15.32
C THR A 159 -6.29 1.84 -15.18
N LEU A 160 -5.00 2.05 -14.90
CA LEU A 160 -4.39 3.37 -14.80
C LEU A 160 -3.93 3.94 -16.16
N GLY A 161 -3.87 3.12 -17.21
CA GLY A 161 -3.30 3.50 -18.50
C GLY A 161 -1.77 3.69 -18.47
N ASP A 162 -1.09 3.08 -17.49
CA ASP A 162 0.34 3.21 -17.29
C ASP A 162 1.14 2.21 -18.13
N LEU A 163 1.56 2.67 -19.32
CA LEU A 163 2.41 1.93 -20.26
C LEU A 163 3.79 1.57 -19.70
N SER A 164 4.28 2.31 -18.69
CA SER A 164 5.57 2.03 -18.07
C SER A 164 5.49 0.83 -17.13
N LEU A 165 4.37 0.68 -16.41
CA LEU A 165 4.08 -0.48 -15.57
C LEU A 165 3.83 -1.74 -16.42
N LEU A 166 3.17 -1.59 -17.58
CA LEU A 166 2.88 -2.69 -18.52
C LEU A 166 4.12 -3.29 -19.21
N ARG A 167 5.21 -2.53 -19.34
CA ARG A 167 6.42 -2.93 -20.10
C ARG A 167 7.58 -3.37 -19.20
N ARG A 168 7.36 -3.53 -17.90
CA ARG A 168 8.39 -3.81 -16.89
C ARG A 168 8.61 -5.30 -16.63
#